data_AF-A0A6A6FXU6-F1
#
_entry.id   AF-A0A6A6FXU6-F1
#
_cell.length_a   1.000
_cell.length_b   1.000
_cell.length_c   1.000
_cell.angle_alpha   90.00
_cell.angle_beta   90.00
_cell.angle_gamma   90.00
#
_symmetry.space_group_name_H-M   'P 1'
#
loop_
_entity.id
_entity.type
_entity.pdbx_description
1 polymer ?
#
loop_
_entity_poly.entity_id
_entity_poly.type
_entity_poly.pdbx_seq_one_letter_code
_entity_poly.pdbx_strand_id
1 'polypeptide(L)'
;MTSLWSHMVEKGVPHDWDILWLGHMGDSVLSDDIEAFQYNDVTVPVTSDSSPEFNDQHMFPDQSRTVHRSDFPLCTFGYAVSYQGAQKILFRMEQNLDSHYDTDLANHCRTGLHCLSVTPPLFHEYDKQNRGSSDTSDGGARDNNMKIYKVRPGWRDIRHI
;
A
#
# COMPACT_ATOMS: atom_id res chain seq x y z
N MET A 1 -21.36 -5.26 -23.31
CA MET A 1 -20.23 -4.53 -22.71
C MET A 1 -20.47 -4.49 -21.22
N THR A 2 -19.98 -5.46 -20.47
CA THR A 2 -19.93 -5.38 -19.02
C THR A 2 -18.89 -4.32 -18.66
N SER A 3 -19.21 -3.41 -17.75
CA SER A 3 -18.26 -2.38 -17.36
C SER A 3 -17.09 -3.04 -16.63
N LEU A 4 -15.91 -2.39 -16.67
CA LEU A 4 -14.76 -2.79 -15.85
C LEU A 4 -15.17 -2.96 -14.38
N TRP A 5 -16.14 -2.14 -13.95
CA TRP A 5 -16.78 -2.16 -12.64
C TRP A 5 -17.53 -3.47 -12.33
N SER A 6 -18.33 -3.97 -13.27
CA SER A 6 -19.00 -5.28 -13.09
C SER A 6 -17.98 -6.41 -12.95
N HIS A 7 -16.85 -6.33 -13.66
CA HIS A 7 -15.80 -7.35 -13.59
C HIS A 7 -15.04 -7.32 -12.25
N MET A 8 -14.72 -6.14 -11.73
CA MET A 8 -14.07 -6.01 -10.42
C MET A 8 -14.97 -6.51 -9.27
N VAL A 9 -16.28 -6.26 -9.37
CA VAL A 9 -17.28 -6.73 -8.41
C VAL A 9 -17.45 -8.25 -8.47
N GLU A 10 -17.51 -8.82 -9.67
CA GLU A 10 -17.57 -10.28 -9.86
C GLU A 10 -16.31 -11.00 -9.37
N LYS A 11 -15.16 -10.31 -9.40
CA LYS A 11 -13.86 -10.80 -8.93
C LYS A 11 -13.60 -10.58 -7.43
N GLY A 12 -14.58 -10.07 -6.68
CA GLY A 12 -14.50 -9.97 -5.23
C GLY A 12 -13.77 -8.74 -4.70
N VAL A 13 -13.52 -7.71 -5.52
CA VAL A 13 -13.01 -6.43 -4.99
C VAL A 13 -14.11 -5.80 -4.12
N PRO A 14 -13.87 -5.55 -2.82
CA PRO A 14 -14.90 -5.07 -1.93
C PRO A 14 -15.50 -3.74 -2.40
N HIS A 15 -16.83 -3.60 -2.28
CA HIS A 15 -17.56 -2.39 -2.67
C HIS A 15 -17.28 -1.18 -1.77
N ASP A 16 -16.57 -1.38 -0.66
CA ASP A 16 -16.41 -0.46 0.47
C ASP A 16 -14.95 -0.03 0.70
N TRP A 17 -14.09 -0.13 -0.32
CA TRP A 17 -12.73 0.38 -0.22
C TRP A 17 -12.71 1.89 0.05
N ASP A 18 -11.82 2.29 0.94
CA ASP A 18 -11.58 3.68 1.34
C ASP A 18 -10.41 4.28 0.56
N ILE A 19 -9.33 3.51 0.41
CA ILE A 19 -8.11 3.92 -0.27
C ILE A 19 -7.65 2.81 -1.21
N LEU A 20 -7.25 3.19 -2.42
CA LEU A 20 -6.56 2.34 -3.37
C LEU A 20 -5.15 2.89 -3.63
N TRP A 21 -4.14 2.16 -3.21
CA TRP A 21 -2.73 2.49 -3.39
C TRP A 21 -2.24 1.98 -4.74
N LEU A 22 -1.87 2.91 -5.61
CA LEU A 22 -1.33 2.64 -6.94
C LEU A 22 0.20 2.81 -6.96
N GLY A 23 0.75 3.56 -6.00
CA GLY A 23 2.17 3.74 -5.79
C GLY A 23 2.46 3.84 -4.31
N HIS A 24 3.28 2.93 -3.83
CA HIS A 24 3.62 2.74 -2.42
C HIS A 24 5.01 2.11 -2.30
N MET A 25 5.50 2.11 -1.06
CA MET A 25 6.70 1.42 -0.60
C MET A 25 6.33 0.58 0.63
N GLY A 26 6.88 -0.62 0.76
CA GLY A 26 6.85 -1.35 2.03
C GLY A 26 5.52 -1.96 2.42
N ASP A 27 4.58 -2.05 1.49
CA ASP A 27 3.31 -2.69 1.78
C ASP A 27 3.47 -4.20 1.90
N SER A 28 2.76 -4.79 2.85
CA SER A 28 2.81 -6.22 3.09
C SER A 28 1.59 -6.90 2.46
N VAL A 29 1.84 -7.99 1.73
CA VAL A 29 0.76 -8.90 1.34
C VAL A 29 0.47 -9.80 2.52
N LEU A 30 -0.76 -9.73 3.03
CA LEU A 30 -1.21 -10.66 4.05
C LEU A 30 -1.38 -12.05 3.41
N SER A 31 -0.71 -13.06 3.96
CA SER A 31 -0.69 -14.42 3.40
C SER A 31 -2.04 -15.13 3.47
N ASP A 32 -2.97 -14.62 4.27
CA ASP A 32 -4.34 -15.08 4.43
C ASP A 32 -5.36 -14.21 3.70
N ASP A 33 -4.92 -13.30 2.81
CA ASP A 33 -5.81 -12.48 2.00
C ASP A 33 -6.49 -13.30 0.90
N ILE A 34 -7.65 -13.86 1.23
CA ILE A 34 -8.50 -14.62 0.31
C ILE A 34 -9.12 -13.77 -0.81
N GLU A 35 -9.08 -12.43 -0.67
CA GLU A 35 -9.62 -11.48 -1.63
C GLU A 35 -8.54 -10.95 -2.59
N ALA A 36 -7.29 -11.40 -2.45
CA ALA A 36 -6.22 -11.03 -3.35
C ALA A 36 -6.55 -11.47 -4.79
N PHE A 37 -6.57 -10.50 -5.70
CA PHE A 37 -6.90 -10.69 -7.10
C PHE A 37 -5.66 -10.44 -7.97
N GLN A 38 -5.17 -11.50 -8.60
CA GLN A 38 -4.06 -11.43 -9.54
C GLN A 38 -4.54 -11.31 -10.99
N TYR A 39 -3.86 -10.47 -11.77
CA TYR A 39 -4.07 -10.33 -13.21
C TYR A 39 -2.75 -10.19 -13.97
N ASN A 40 -2.78 -10.59 -15.24
CA ASN A 40 -1.64 -10.46 -16.14
C ASN A 40 -1.45 -9.00 -16.55
N ASP A 41 -0.22 -8.50 -16.44
CA ASP A 41 0.19 -7.18 -16.88
C ASP A 41 1.60 -7.24 -17.47
N VAL A 42 1.68 -7.19 -18.80
CA VAL A 42 2.94 -7.24 -19.55
C VAL A 42 3.83 -6.01 -19.35
N THR A 43 3.33 -4.96 -18.71
CA THR A 43 4.12 -3.77 -18.36
C THR A 43 4.97 -3.97 -17.10
N VAL A 44 4.69 -5.02 -16.32
CA VAL A 44 5.52 -5.39 -15.16
C VAL A 44 6.79 -6.08 -15.66
N PRO A 45 7.99 -5.59 -15.29
CA PRO A 45 9.26 -6.23 -15.65
C PRO A 45 9.36 -7.66 -15.11
N VAL A 46 10.21 -8.47 -15.76
CA VAL A 46 10.57 -9.79 -15.24
C VAL A 46 11.46 -9.60 -14.01
N THR A 47 11.17 -10.35 -12.93
CA THR A 47 11.78 -10.19 -11.60
C THR A 47 13.31 -10.34 -11.57
N SER A 48 13.94 -10.82 -12.65
CA SER A 48 15.40 -10.87 -12.80
C SER A 48 16.08 -9.50 -12.83
N ASP A 49 15.32 -8.44 -13.15
CA ASP A 49 15.88 -7.11 -13.42
C ASP A 49 15.62 -6.09 -12.29
N SER A 50 14.90 -6.49 -11.24
CA SER A 50 14.54 -5.62 -10.12
C SER A 50 15.49 -5.77 -8.94
N SER A 51 16.00 -4.66 -8.41
CA SER A 51 16.69 -4.66 -7.12
C SER A 51 15.70 -4.99 -5.99
N PRO A 52 16.11 -5.77 -4.97
CA PRO A 52 15.29 -6.08 -3.82
C PRO A 52 15.19 -4.85 -2.91
N GLU A 53 14.38 -3.87 -3.30
CA GLU A 53 14.08 -2.74 -2.43
C GLU A 53 12.57 -2.71 -2.14
N PHE A 54 12.28 -2.97 -0.86
CA PHE A 54 11.06 -2.70 -0.07
C PHE A 54 9.72 -3.28 -0.49
N ASN A 55 9.56 -3.80 -1.70
CA ASN A 55 8.47 -4.69 -2.07
C ASN A 55 9.16 -5.96 -2.57
N ASP A 56 8.98 -7.10 -1.91
CA ASP A 56 9.56 -8.36 -2.38
C ASP A 56 8.88 -8.75 -3.69
N GLN A 57 9.36 -8.17 -4.80
CA GLN A 57 8.79 -8.40 -6.13
C GLN A 57 8.86 -9.89 -6.49
N HIS A 58 9.76 -10.67 -5.86
CA HIS A 58 9.84 -12.12 -6.01
C HIS A 58 8.65 -12.86 -5.38
N MET A 59 7.83 -12.20 -4.56
CA MET A 59 6.58 -12.75 -4.04
C MET A 59 5.48 -12.80 -5.12
N PHE A 60 5.65 -12.07 -6.23
CA PHE A 60 4.67 -12.01 -7.31
C PHE A 60 5.21 -12.65 -8.59
N PRO A 61 4.39 -13.42 -9.31
CA PRO A 61 4.78 -13.96 -10.61
C PRO A 61 5.15 -12.86 -11.62
N ASP A 62 6.10 -13.17 -12.51
CA ASP A 62 6.51 -12.27 -13.58
C ASP A 62 5.32 -11.78 -14.41
N GLN A 63 5.40 -10.55 -14.92
CA GLN A 63 4.38 -9.96 -15.80
C GLN A 63 2.96 -10.01 -15.23
N SER A 64 2.84 -9.89 -13.91
CA SER A 64 1.55 -9.90 -13.23
C SER A 64 1.50 -8.86 -12.12
N ARG A 65 0.29 -8.41 -11.81
CA ARG A 65 0.00 -7.59 -10.64
C ARG A 65 -1.06 -8.26 -9.80
N THR A 66 -0.99 -8.01 -8.50
CA THR A 66 -1.98 -8.44 -7.54
C THR A 66 -2.59 -7.21 -6.89
N VAL A 67 -3.91 -7.14 -6.88
CA VAL A 67 -4.67 -6.26 -5.99
C VAL A 67 -4.90 -7.03 -4.71
N HIS A 68 -4.50 -6.49 -3.57
CA HIS A 68 -4.65 -7.13 -2.27
C HIS A 68 -5.01 -6.09 -1.21
N ARG A 69 -5.47 -6.54 -0.05
CA ARG A 69 -5.61 -5.70 1.13
C ARG A 69 -4.24 -5.18 1.54
N SER A 70 -4.15 -3.87 1.77
CA SER A 70 -2.92 -3.25 2.22
C SER A 70 -2.69 -3.52 3.71
N ASP A 71 -1.45 -3.83 4.06
CA ASP A 71 -0.98 -3.88 5.44
C ASP A 71 0.25 -2.97 5.58
N PHE A 72 -0.06 -1.68 5.77
CA PHE A 72 0.87 -0.57 5.99
C PHE A 72 1.66 -0.11 4.75
N PRO A 73 0.96 0.37 3.71
CA PRO A 73 1.58 0.98 2.54
C PRO A 73 2.15 2.36 2.89
N LEU A 74 3.46 2.52 2.78
CA LEU A 74 4.15 3.81 2.95
C LEU A 74 4.34 4.52 1.60
N CYS A 75 4.79 5.77 1.67
CA CYS A 75 5.07 6.62 0.51
C CYS A 75 3.84 6.80 -0.39
N THR A 76 3.15 7.94 -0.26
CA THR A 76 1.96 8.31 -1.03
C THR A 76 2.27 8.71 -2.49
N PHE A 77 3.09 7.93 -3.20
CA PHE A 77 3.50 8.19 -4.57
C PHE A 77 2.32 8.24 -5.55
N GLY A 78 1.30 7.43 -5.30
CA GLY A 78 0.04 7.51 -6.04
C GLY A 78 -1.06 6.72 -5.34
N TYR A 79 -2.19 7.37 -5.09
CA TYR A 79 -3.34 6.73 -4.45
C TYR A 79 -4.65 7.38 -4.90
N ALA A 80 -5.73 6.61 -4.86
CA ALA A 80 -7.09 7.08 -5.04
C ALA A 80 -7.86 6.92 -3.73
N VAL A 81 -8.81 7.81 -3.49
CA VAL A 81 -9.68 7.78 -2.32
C VAL A 81 -11.13 7.76 -2.77
N SER A 82 -11.94 6.91 -2.13
CA SER A 82 -13.39 6.95 -2.33
C SER A 82 -13.97 8.15 -1.60
N TYR A 83 -15.20 8.58 -1.95
CA TYR A 83 -15.85 9.70 -1.28
C TYR A 83 -16.00 9.45 0.24
N GLN A 84 -16.42 8.24 0.62
CA GLN A 84 -16.53 7.86 2.03
C GLN A 84 -15.15 7.72 2.69
N GLY A 85 -14.17 7.18 1.97
CA GLY A 85 -12.79 7.12 2.43
C GLY A 85 -12.23 8.50 2.76
N ALA A 86 -12.47 9.51 1.91
CA ALA A 86 -12.06 10.89 2.16
C ALA A 86 -12.67 11.47 3.44
N GLN A 87 -13.96 11.23 3.70
CA GLN A 87 -14.61 11.65 4.95
C GLN A 87 -13.98 10.99 6.18
N LYS A 88 -13.71 9.69 6.10
CA LYS A 88 -13.03 8.95 7.19
C LYS A 88 -11.60 9.44 7.41
N ILE A 89 -10.85 9.71 6.34
CA ILE A 89 -9.49 10.26 6.43
C ILE A 89 -9.52 11.62 7.13
N LEU A 90 -10.37 12.55 6.69
CA LEU A 90 -10.48 13.87 7.33
C LEU A 90 -10.82 13.73 8.82
N PHE A 91 -11.83 12.94 9.15
CA PHE A 91 -12.21 12.70 10.54
C PHE A 91 -11.05 12.15 11.37
N ARG A 92 -10.35 11.13 10.88
CA ARG A 92 -9.25 10.47 11.62
C ARG A 92 -8.05 11.40 11.80
N MET A 93 -7.64 12.08 10.74
CA MET A 93 -6.48 12.98 10.76
C MET A 93 -6.74 14.25 11.60
N GLU A 94 -7.99 14.70 11.68
CA GLU A 94 -8.38 15.78 12.61
C GLU A 94 -8.30 15.38 14.08
N GLN A 95 -8.58 14.10 14.39
CA GLN A 95 -8.51 13.61 15.77
C GLN A 95 -7.07 13.44 16.25
N ASN A 96 -6.21 12.85 15.42
CA ASN A 96 -4.81 12.67 15.76
C ASN A 96 -3.94 12.48 14.52
N LEU A 97 -2.89 13.28 14.41
CA LEU A 97 -1.79 13.12 13.46
C LEU A 97 -0.52 12.95 14.29
N ASP A 98 -0.17 11.71 14.59
CA ASP A 98 0.93 11.31 15.48
C ASP A 98 2.28 11.24 14.74
N SER A 99 2.27 11.23 13.41
CA SER A 99 3.45 11.05 12.56
C SER A 99 3.35 11.83 11.25
N HIS A 100 4.20 11.49 10.28
CA HIS A 100 4.05 11.94 8.91
C HIS A 100 2.74 11.42 8.32
N TYR A 101 2.15 12.21 7.43
CA TYR A 101 0.83 11.92 6.86
C TYR A 101 0.72 10.52 6.24
N ASP A 102 1.74 10.09 5.50
CA ASP A 102 1.78 8.76 4.88
C ASP A 102 1.83 7.63 5.91
N THR A 103 2.61 7.81 6.97
CA THR A 103 2.77 6.86 8.07
C THR A 103 1.46 6.70 8.85
N ASP A 104 0.77 7.80 9.15
CA ASP A 104 -0.52 7.74 9.83
C ASP A 104 -1.62 7.17 8.93
N LEU A 105 -1.61 7.50 7.63
CA LEU A 105 -2.54 6.93 6.67
C LEU A 105 -2.35 5.40 6.57
N ALA A 106 -1.09 4.94 6.52
CA ALA A 106 -0.73 3.52 6.54
C ALA A 106 -1.19 2.82 7.83
N ASN A 107 -1.03 3.47 8.99
CA ASN A 107 -1.54 2.96 10.27
C ASN A 107 -3.07 2.83 10.28
N HIS A 108 -3.78 3.75 9.64
CA HIS A 108 -5.23 3.70 9.56
C HIS A 108 -5.73 2.57 8.65
N CYS A 109 -4.96 2.13 7.65
CA CYS A 109 -5.26 0.91 6.90
C CYS A 109 -5.28 -0.36 7.78
N ARG A 110 -4.50 -0.39 8.86
CA ARG A 110 -4.49 -1.50 9.82
C ARG A 110 -5.67 -1.46 10.81
N THR A 111 -6.20 -0.28 11.08
CA THR A 111 -7.03 -0.03 12.27
C THR A 111 -8.46 0.43 11.98
N GLY A 112 -8.77 0.84 10.75
CA GLY A 112 -10.16 1.17 10.42
C GLY A 112 -10.43 1.87 9.10
N LEU A 113 -9.51 1.82 8.15
CA LEU A 113 -9.75 2.11 6.73
C LEU A 113 -9.63 0.81 5.93
N HIS A 114 -10.52 0.64 4.97
CA HIS A 114 -10.46 -0.46 4.00
C HIS A 114 -9.49 -0.07 2.89
N CYS A 115 -8.23 -0.50 3.01
CA CYS A 115 -7.20 -0.17 2.04
C CYS A 115 -6.90 -1.35 1.13
N LEU A 116 -6.78 -1.05 -0.17
CA LEU A 116 -6.31 -1.96 -1.19
C LEU A 116 -5.03 -1.42 -1.80
N SER A 117 -4.14 -2.31 -2.21
CA SER A 117 -2.90 -1.98 -2.90
C SER A 117 -2.73 -2.80 -4.16
N VAL A 118 -2.09 -2.20 -5.16
CA VAL A 118 -1.63 -2.90 -6.36
C VAL A 118 -0.13 -3.15 -6.22
N THR A 119 0.28 -4.42 -6.32
CA THR A 119 1.68 -4.81 -6.21
C THR A 119 2.06 -5.76 -7.36
N PRO A 120 3.16 -5.52 -8.11
CA PRO A 120 4.04 -4.35 -8.04
C PRO A 120 3.32 -3.01 -8.28
N PRO A 121 3.80 -1.88 -7.72
CA PRO A 121 3.14 -0.58 -7.86
C PRO A 121 3.22 -0.02 -9.29
N LEU A 122 2.25 0.81 -9.66
CA LEU A 122 2.17 1.53 -10.94
C LEU A 122 2.97 2.84 -10.90
N PHE A 123 2.98 3.51 -9.74
CA PHE A 123 3.79 4.70 -9.50
C PHE A 123 4.91 4.34 -8.53
N HIS A 124 6.12 4.71 -8.89
CA HIS A 124 7.28 4.55 -8.02
C HIS A 124 8.10 5.83 -8.08
N GLU A 125 8.87 6.09 -7.03
CA GLU A 125 9.85 7.14 -7.10
C GLU A 125 10.84 6.89 -8.24
N TYR A 126 11.27 7.98 -8.88
CA TYR A 126 12.31 7.90 -9.88
C TYR A 126 13.67 7.92 -9.19
N ASP A 127 14.32 6.74 -9.08
CA ASP A 127 15.70 6.67 -8.58
C ASP A 127 16.69 7.00 -9.71
N LYS A 128 17.40 8.12 -9.58
CA LYS A 128 18.55 8.42 -10.45
C LYS A 128 19.73 7.58 -9.97
N GLN A 129 20.37 6.85 -10.89
CA GLN A 129 21.70 6.31 -10.64
C GLN A 129 22.62 7.44 -10.12
N ASN A 130 22.99 7.34 -8.84
CA ASN A 130 23.60 8.36 -7.96
C ASN A 130 22.60 9.12 -7.05
N ARG A 131 22.25 8.47 -5.94
CA ARG A 131 21.39 8.87 -4.80
C ARG A 131 21.71 10.20 -4.09
N GLY A 132 22.58 11.03 -4.64
CA GLY A 132 23.04 12.29 -4.04
C GLY A 132 22.28 13.54 -4.49
N SER A 133 21.11 13.39 -5.11
CA SER A 133 20.35 14.53 -5.66
C SER A 133 18.85 14.43 -5.44
N SER A 134 18.41 13.70 -4.42
CA SER A 134 17.00 13.71 -4.01
C SER A 134 16.74 14.98 -3.19
N ASP A 135 15.70 15.72 -3.55
CA ASP A 135 15.19 16.86 -2.77
C ASP A 135 14.50 16.42 -1.47
N THR A 136 14.21 15.12 -1.33
CA THR A 136 13.69 14.48 -0.12
C THR A 136 14.78 13.89 0.78
N SER A 137 16.05 13.88 0.36
CA SER A 137 17.15 13.50 1.25
C SER A 137 17.65 14.74 1.99
N ASP A 138 17.35 14.83 3.27
CA ASP A 138 17.85 15.82 4.23
C ASP A 138 19.36 15.64 4.57
N GLY A 139 20.10 14.86 3.75
CA GLY A 139 21.51 14.58 3.96
C GLY A 139 21.82 13.78 5.22
N GLY A 140 20.79 13.31 5.93
CA GLY A 140 20.90 12.42 7.08
C GLY A 140 21.39 11.06 6.62
N ALA A 141 22.50 10.59 7.19
CA ALA A 141 22.93 9.21 7.05
C ALA A 141 21.75 8.28 7.40
N ARG A 142 21.52 7.26 6.57
CA ARG A 142 20.53 6.19 6.81
C ARG A 142 20.59 5.77 8.29
N ASP A 143 19.63 6.21 9.08
CA ASP A 143 19.42 5.64 10.40
C ASP A 143 18.82 4.24 10.15
N ASN A 144 19.49 3.21 10.65
CA ASN A 144 18.95 1.83 10.63
C ASN A 144 17.99 1.63 11.81
N ASN A 145 17.44 2.72 12.35
CA ASN A 145 16.64 2.81 13.56
C ASN A 145 15.21 3.23 13.26
N MET A 146 14.73 3.04 12.02
CA MET A 146 13.29 3.06 11.72
C MET A 146 12.62 2.03 12.62
N LYS A 147 12.09 2.51 13.74
CA LYS A 147 11.35 1.72 14.71
C LYS A 147 10.06 1.35 14.01
N ILE A 148 10.03 0.18 13.40
CA ILE A 148 8.77 -0.52 13.15
C ILE A 148 8.10 -0.59 14.51
N TYR A 149 7.08 0.23 14.73
CA TYR A 149 6.29 0.17 15.96
C TYR A 149 5.68 -1.22 16.00
N LYS A 150 6.28 -2.11 16.81
CA LYS A 150 5.72 -3.42 17.10
C LYS A 150 4.29 -3.19 17.58
N VAL A 151 3.31 -3.67 16.82
CA VAL A 151 1.91 -3.70 17.23
C VAL A 151 1.87 -4.28 18.63
N ARG A 152 1.32 -3.51 19.58
CA ARG A 152 1.29 -3.92 21.00
C ARG A 152 0.64 -5.30 21.12
N PRO A 153 1.17 -6.25 21.92
CA PRO A 153 0.71 -7.65 21.93
C PRO A 153 -0.74 -7.89 22.41
N GLY A 154 -1.55 -6.85 22.61
CA GLY A 154 -2.93 -6.95 23.11
C GLY A 154 -4.02 -6.49 22.14
N TRP A 155 -3.69 -6.07 20.91
CA TRP A 155 -4.67 -5.49 19.98
C TRP A 155 -5.29 -6.48 18.97
N ARG A 156 -5.02 -7.79 19.10
CA ARG A 156 -5.55 -8.84 18.22
C ARG A 156 -6.97 -9.31 18.55
N ASP A 157 -7.65 -8.71 19.52
CA ASP A 157 -8.88 -9.30 20.10
C ASP A 157 -10.05 -8.31 20.25
N ILE A 158 -10.34 -7.52 19.20
CA ILE A 158 -11.59 -6.77 19.11
C ILE A 158 -12.43 -7.38 18.00
N ARG A 159 -13.03 -8.54 18.31
CA ARG A 159 -14.11 -9.18 17.53
C ARG A 159 -15.50 -9.02 18.15
N HIS A 160 -15.67 -8.08 19.08
CA HIS A 160 -16.98 -7.75 19.64
C HIS A 160 -17.06 -6.28 20.03
N ILE A 161 -17.41 -5.41 19.07
CA ILE A 161 -18.31 -4.25 19.27
C ILE A 161 -19.10 -4.07 17.96
#